data_AF-A0A2U8QVH5-F1
#
_entry.id   AF-A0A2U8QVH5-F1
#
_cell.length_a   1.000
_cell.length_b   1.000
_cell.length_c   1.000
_cell.angle_alpha   90.00
_cell.angle_beta   90.00
_cell.angle_gamma   90.00
#
_symmetry.space_group_name_H-M   'P 1'
#
loop_
_entity.id
_entity.type
_entity.pdbx_description
1 polymer ?
#
loop_
_entity_poly.entity_id
_entity_poly.type
_entity_poly.pdbx_seq_one_letter_code
_entity_poly.pdbx_strand_id
1 'polypeptide(L)'
;MKKLSIVLLFIANFLFLTNCQNFSDKRESAQKEQAKKDSIFTSISKKWHFDFPSAKPEVNQAMTDWNQWVQFKQELQQKPKTSLLAFQMKVKNVSAKSDSLHLTVPDDFNNPQVRSRLITLDTKIKSLDTYIHLQSIPEKKVLTLISEINEEIKGVYTQMDEVVIKKAIPKEIGEEEMLRALDTTRNANFDKMQDAMQKTED
;
A
#
# COMPACT_ATOMS: atom_id res chain seq x y z
N MET A 1 1.12 76.26 -7.57
CA MET A 1 1.98 75.14 -7.15
C MET A 1 1.66 74.60 -5.75
N LYS A 2 1.50 75.44 -4.72
CA LYS A 2 1.22 74.97 -3.33
C LYS A 2 -0.06 74.12 -3.17
N LYS A 3 -1.14 74.43 -3.90
CA LYS A 3 -2.40 73.65 -3.85
C LYS A 3 -2.30 72.25 -4.49
N LEU A 4 -1.45 72.08 -5.51
CA LEU A 4 -1.24 70.78 -6.17
C LEU A 4 -0.40 69.84 -5.29
N SER A 5 0.58 70.39 -4.56
CA SER A 5 1.41 69.63 -3.62
C SER A 5 0.62 69.13 -2.39
N ILE A 6 -0.38 69.88 -1.93
CA ILE A 6 -1.23 69.47 -0.78
C ILE A 6 -2.18 68.34 -1.19
N VAL A 7 -2.72 68.39 -2.42
CA VAL A 7 -3.61 67.34 -2.95
C VAL A 7 -2.84 66.03 -3.15
N LEU A 8 -1.60 66.07 -3.66
CA LEU A 8 -0.76 64.88 -3.76
C LEU A 8 -0.41 64.26 -2.39
N LEU A 9 -0.21 65.08 -1.36
CA LEU A 9 0.07 64.63 0.01
C LEU A 9 -1.15 63.96 0.67
N PHE A 10 -2.37 64.44 0.37
CA PHE A 10 -3.62 63.82 0.81
C PHE A 10 -3.91 62.50 0.09
N ILE A 11 -3.65 62.42 -1.22
CA ILE A 11 -3.83 61.19 -2.01
C ILE A 11 -2.81 60.12 -1.58
N ALA A 12 -1.57 60.52 -1.31
CA ALA A 12 -0.55 59.61 -0.77
C ALA A 12 -0.94 59.05 0.60
N ASN A 13 -1.50 59.86 1.50
CA ASN A 13 -1.97 59.40 2.82
C ASN A 13 -3.18 58.45 2.73
N PHE A 14 -4.07 58.65 1.74
CA PHE A 14 -5.24 57.79 1.56
C PHE A 14 -4.87 56.38 1.03
N LEU A 15 -3.80 56.28 0.23
CA LEU A 15 -3.28 55.00 -0.28
C LEU A 15 -2.61 54.12 0.79
N PHE A 16 -2.15 54.69 1.91
CA PHE A 16 -1.56 53.90 3.01
C PHE A 16 -2.60 53.27 3.95
N LEU A 17 -3.86 53.74 3.92
CA LEU A 17 -4.89 53.29 4.86
C LEU A 17 -5.75 52.12 4.34
N THR A 18 -5.64 51.74 3.07
CA THR A 18 -6.49 50.70 2.45
C THR A 18 -5.87 49.30 2.42
N ASN A 19 -4.71 49.06 3.08
CA ASN A 19 -3.98 47.78 2.95
C ASN A 19 -4.04 46.85 4.19
N CYS A 20 -5.06 46.95 5.05
CA CYS A 20 -5.06 46.21 6.33
C CYS A 20 -6.42 45.63 6.76
N GLN A 21 -7.18 45.01 5.85
CA GLN A 21 -8.40 44.25 6.21
C GLN A 21 -8.31 42.74 5.95
N ASN A 22 -7.36 42.27 5.13
CA ASN A 22 -7.30 40.86 4.69
C ASN A 22 -6.37 39.96 5.53
N PHE A 23 -5.74 40.47 6.59
CA PHE A 23 -4.75 39.70 7.39
C PHE A 23 -5.39 38.86 8.51
N SER A 24 -6.50 39.31 9.11
CA SER A 24 -7.23 38.57 10.15
C SER A 24 -7.81 37.26 9.60
N ASP A 25 -8.50 37.35 8.45
CA ASP A 25 -9.24 36.23 7.86
C ASP A 25 -8.28 35.14 7.34
N LYS A 26 -7.11 35.54 6.84
CA LYS A 26 -6.03 34.64 6.45
C LYS A 26 -5.39 33.92 7.64
N ARG A 27 -5.29 34.59 8.80
CA ARG A 27 -4.74 33.98 10.03
C ARG A 27 -5.72 32.96 10.61
N GLU A 28 -7.01 33.29 10.65
CA GLU A 28 -8.05 32.39 11.18
C GLU A 28 -8.19 31.13 10.31
N SER A 29 -8.20 31.29 8.98
CA SER A 29 -8.23 30.14 8.06
C SER A 29 -7.00 29.25 8.17
N ALA A 30 -5.80 29.83 8.29
CA ALA A 30 -4.56 29.07 8.51
C ALA A 30 -4.56 28.31 9.85
N GLN A 31 -5.07 28.92 10.93
CA GLN A 31 -5.21 28.25 12.23
C GLN A 31 -6.18 27.07 12.17
N LYS A 32 -7.33 27.24 11.49
CA LYS A 32 -8.30 26.15 11.30
C LYS A 32 -7.70 25.00 10.48
N GLU A 33 -6.90 25.30 9.46
CA GLU A 33 -6.23 24.28 8.65
C GLU A 33 -5.18 23.52 9.47
N GLN A 34 -4.41 24.22 10.30
CA GLN A 34 -3.43 23.59 11.19
C GLN A 34 -4.12 22.69 12.22
N ALA A 35 -5.18 23.17 12.88
CA ALA A 35 -5.93 22.37 13.84
C ALA A 35 -6.50 21.09 13.23
N LYS A 36 -6.96 21.14 11.96
CA LYS A 36 -7.39 19.94 11.23
C LYS A 36 -6.24 18.97 11.00
N LYS A 37 -5.07 19.45 10.57
CA LYS A 37 -3.87 18.61 10.37
C LYS A 37 -3.43 17.94 11.68
N ASP A 38 -3.50 18.65 12.80
CA ASP A 38 -3.13 18.13 14.12
C ASP A 38 -4.13 17.06 14.62
N SER A 39 -5.43 17.26 14.37
CA SER A 39 -6.47 16.25 14.63
C SER A 39 -6.23 14.98 13.81
N ILE A 40 -6.00 15.13 12.50
CA ILE A 40 -5.72 14.01 11.60
C ILE A 40 -4.45 13.27 12.02
N PHE A 41 -3.38 13.99 12.35
CA PHE A 41 -2.15 13.41 12.89
C PHE A 41 -2.45 12.56 14.14
N THR A 42 -3.24 13.06 15.07
CA THR A 42 -3.59 12.36 16.31
C THR A 42 -4.35 11.07 16.02
N SER A 43 -5.35 11.12 15.14
CA SER A 43 -6.12 9.96 14.73
C SER A 43 -5.29 8.90 14.02
N ILE A 44 -4.49 9.31 13.02
CA ILE A 44 -3.58 8.40 12.29
C ILE A 44 -2.57 7.80 13.26
N SER A 45 -1.93 8.62 14.08
CA SER A 45 -0.96 8.17 15.08
C SER A 45 -1.57 7.13 16.01
N LYS A 46 -2.77 7.36 16.54
CA LYS A 46 -3.47 6.39 17.40
C LYS A 46 -3.75 5.07 16.68
N LYS A 47 -4.12 5.12 15.39
CA LYS A 47 -4.49 3.95 14.60
C LYS A 47 -3.29 3.21 13.99
N TRP A 48 -2.11 3.85 13.91
CA TRP A 48 -0.89 3.30 13.30
C TRP A 48 -0.31 2.15 14.12
N HIS A 49 -0.89 0.97 13.93
CA HIS A 49 -0.48 -0.28 14.55
C HIS A 49 -0.67 -1.40 13.52
N PHE A 50 0.40 -2.16 13.27
CA PHE A 50 0.42 -3.21 12.27
C PHE A 50 0.83 -4.54 12.89
N ASP A 51 -0.06 -5.52 12.75
CA ASP A 51 0.06 -6.84 13.35
C ASP A 51 0.54 -7.85 12.32
N PHE A 52 1.67 -8.48 12.61
CA PHE A 52 2.22 -9.57 11.81
C PHE A 52 2.00 -10.86 12.59
N PRO A 53 1.06 -11.72 12.15
CA PRO A 53 0.71 -12.91 12.91
C PRO A 53 1.88 -13.91 12.97
N SER A 54 1.86 -14.76 14.00
CA SER A 54 2.66 -15.98 14.00
C SER A 54 2.00 -17.00 13.07
N ALA A 55 2.79 -17.61 12.19
CA ALA A 55 2.34 -18.66 11.28
C ALA A 55 3.01 -20.00 11.61
N LYS A 56 2.84 -21.01 10.75
CA LYS A 56 3.58 -22.28 10.85
C LYS A 56 5.11 -22.05 10.78
N PRO A 57 5.93 -22.94 11.35
CA PRO A 57 7.39 -22.77 11.36
C PRO A 57 8.00 -22.52 9.98
N GLU A 58 7.53 -23.22 8.95
CA GLU A 58 8.00 -23.11 7.57
C GLU A 58 7.70 -21.71 7.00
N VAL A 59 6.51 -21.17 7.28
CA VAL A 59 6.10 -19.82 6.86
C VAL A 59 6.90 -18.76 7.62
N ASN A 60 7.08 -18.92 8.94
CA ASN A 60 7.88 -17.98 9.73
C ASN A 60 9.34 -17.93 9.27
N GLN A 61 9.92 -19.09 8.94
CA GLN A 61 11.27 -19.18 8.39
C GLN A 61 11.34 -18.47 7.04
N ALA A 62 10.43 -18.78 6.12
CA ALA A 62 10.40 -18.14 4.80
C ALA A 62 10.22 -16.61 4.90
N MET A 63 9.37 -16.12 5.81
CA MET A 63 9.19 -14.68 6.04
C MET A 63 10.41 -14.00 6.66
N THR A 64 11.22 -14.74 7.41
CA THR A 64 12.45 -14.24 8.03
C THR A 64 13.61 -14.20 7.03
N ASP A 65 13.71 -15.20 6.15
CA ASP A 65 14.74 -15.28 5.11
C ASP A 65 14.43 -14.35 3.92
N TRP A 66 13.16 -13.99 3.75
CA TRP A 66 12.72 -13.10 2.68
C TRP A 66 13.03 -11.63 3.00
N ASN A 67 14.23 -11.18 2.60
CA ASN A 67 14.74 -9.83 2.90
C ASN A 67 13.79 -8.69 2.50
N GLN A 68 13.11 -8.76 1.34
CA GLN A 68 12.17 -7.71 0.92
C GLN A 68 10.99 -7.60 1.90
N TRP A 69 10.46 -8.72 2.38
CA TRP A 69 9.40 -8.73 3.39
C TRP A 69 9.89 -8.19 4.74
N VAL A 70 11.08 -8.59 5.18
CA VAL A 70 11.68 -8.08 6.43
C VAL A 70 11.83 -6.57 6.38
N GLN A 71 12.36 -6.03 5.28
CA GLN A 71 12.53 -4.59 5.10
C GLN A 71 11.19 -3.85 5.05
N PHE A 72 10.19 -4.42 4.36
CA PHE A 72 8.83 -3.89 4.32
C PHE A 72 8.21 -3.84 5.73
N LYS A 73 8.26 -4.96 6.45
CA LYS A 73 7.76 -5.10 7.82
C LYS A 73 8.40 -4.08 8.75
N GLN A 74 9.72 -3.97 8.73
CA GLN A 74 10.46 -3.01 9.56
C GLN A 74 10.05 -1.56 9.25
N GLU A 75 9.96 -1.20 7.97
CA GLU A 75 9.58 0.15 7.57
C GLU A 75 8.16 0.49 8.06
N LEU A 76 7.21 -0.42 7.87
CA LEU A 76 5.80 -0.25 8.21
C LEU A 76 5.55 -0.16 9.73
N GLN A 77 6.23 -1.00 10.52
CA GLN A 77 6.10 -1.03 11.98
C GLN A 77 6.69 0.21 12.67
N GLN A 78 7.66 0.88 12.03
CA GLN A 78 8.25 2.09 12.57
C GLN A 78 7.29 3.28 12.49
N LYS A 79 6.56 3.51 13.58
CA LYS A 79 5.63 4.63 13.73
C LYS A 79 6.36 6.00 13.75
N PRO A 80 6.00 6.93 12.85
CA PRO A 80 6.44 8.33 12.92
C PRO A 80 5.94 9.04 14.19
N LYS A 81 6.75 9.93 14.77
CA LYS A 81 6.45 10.60 16.05
C LYS A 81 6.21 12.11 15.94
N THR A 82 6.57 12.74 14.82
CA THR A 82 6.83 14.18 14.78
C THR A 82 5.73 14.99 14.09
N SER A 83 5.21 14.54 12.95
CA SER A 83 4.23 15.33 12.18
C SER A 83 3.48 14.48 11.15
N LEU A 84 2.42 15.06 10.58
CA LEU A 84 1.71 14.50 9.43
C LEU A 84 2.62 14.31 8.21
N LEU A 85 3.57 15.24 7.98
CA LEU A 85 4.57 15.11 6.91
C LEU A 85 5.46 13.88 7.12
N ALA A 86 5.80 13.55 8.37
CA ALA A 86 6.56 12.33 8.67
C ALA A 86 5.76 11.05 8.34
N PHE A 87 4.43 11.06 8.54
CA PHE A 87 3.56 9.97 8.08
C PHE A 87 3.49 9.89 6.55
N GLN A 88 3.38 11.02 5.85
CA GLN A 88 3.39 11.06 4.39
C GLN A 88 4.67 10.45 3.81
N MET A 89 5.85 10.87 4.29
CA MET A 89 7.13 10.30 3.88
C MET A 89 7.24 8.81 4.22
N LYS A 90 6.75 8.40 5.39
CA LYS A 90 6.74 7.01 5.82
C LYS A 90 5.90 6.15 4.87
N VAL A 91 4.67 6.56 4.56
CA VAL A 91 3.79 5.79 3.66
C VAL A 91 4.41 5.68 2.27
N LYS A 92 5.02 6.74 1.76
CA LYS A 92 5.73 6.72 0.47
C LYS A 92 6.86 5.68 0.46
N ASN A 93 7.66 5.62 1.52
CA ASN A 93 8.74 4.64 1.64
C ASN A 93 8.20 3.21 1.76
N VAL A 94 7.13 3.01 2.53
CA VAL A 94 6.44 1.71 2.62
C VAL A 94 5.93 1.27 1.25
N SER A 95 5.29 2.18 0.49
CA SER A 95 4.78 1.90 -0.85
C SER A 95 5.88 1.47 -1.81
N ALA A 96 7.04 2.13 -1.78
CA ALA A 96 8.17 1.74 -2.62
C ALA A 96 8.72 0.34 -2.26
N LYS A 97 8.63 -0.07 -0.98
CA LYS A 97 9.04 -1.42 -0.57
C LYS A 97 7.99 -2.48 -0.94
N SER A 98 6.70 -2.15 -0.92
CA SER A 98 5.63 -3.10 -1.25
C SER A 98 5.60 -3.47 -2.74
N ASP A 99 6.02 -2.56 -3.62
CA ASP A 99 6.06 -2.75 -5.08
C ASP A 99 6.73 -4.06 -5.51
N SER A 100 7.82 -4.44 -4.83
CA SER A 100 8.63 -5.61 -5.20
C SER A 100 8.12 -6.94 -4.63
N LEU A 101 7.23 -6.92 -3.63
CA LEU A 101 6.92 -8.12 -2.86
C LEU A 101 6.31 -9.23 -3.72
N HIS A 102 5.39 -8.89 -4.61
CA HIS A 102 4.75 -9.87 -5.50
C HIS A 102 5.70 -10.45 -6.58
N LEU A 103 6.86 -9.82 -6.81
CA LEU A 103 7.88 -10.26 -7.76
C LEU A 103 8.95 -11.15 -7.11
N THR A 104 9.18 -10.98 -5.82
CA THR A 104 10.26 -11.65 -5.08
C THR A 104 9.75 -12.73 -4.13
N VAL A 105 8.56 -13.28 -4.38
CA VAL A 105 7.97 -14.31 -3.51
C VAL A 105 8.89 -15.55 -3.49
N PRO A 106 9.18 -16.13 -2.31
CA PRO A 106 9.98 -17.35 -2.24
C PRO A 106 9.35 -18.49 -3.05
N ASP A 107 10.18 -19.32 -3.71
CA ASP A 107 9.72 -20.32 -4.69
C ASP A 107 8.68 -21.30 -4.12
N ASP A 108 8.85 -21.74 -2.87
CA ASP A 108 7.90 -22.62 -2.18
C ASP A 108 6.48 -22.03 -2.04
N PHE A 109 6.37 -20.70 -2.12
CA PHE A 109 5.12 -19.95 -1.98
C PHE A 109 4.75 -19.17 -3.24
N ASN A 110 5.52 -19.30 -4.32
CA ASN A 110 5.34 -18.54 -5.55
C ASN A 110 4.21 -19.10 -6.43
N ASN A 111 2.99 -19.05 -5.90
CA ASN A 111 1.77 -19.44 -6.60
C ASN A 111 0.83 -18.23 -6.82
N PRO A 112 -0.13 -18.32 -7.74
CA PRO A 112 -1.03 -17.21 -8.05
C PRO A 112 -1.81 -16.67 -6.84
N GLN A 113 -2.16 -17.52 -5.87
CA GLN A 113 -2.97 -17.15 -4.70
C GLN A 113 -2.17 -16.21 -3.77
N VAL A 114 -0.93 -16.57 -3.44
CA VAL A 114 -0.04 -15.74 -2.61
C VAL A 114 0.30 -14.43 -3.34
N ARG A 115 0.64 -14.50 -4.63
CA ARG A 115 0.95 -13.29 -5.43
C ARG A 115 -0.23 -12.33 -5.49
N SER A 116 -1.44 -12.84 -5.69
CA SER A 116 -2.64 -12.01 -5.72
C SER A 116 -2.85 -11.27 -4.40
N ARG A 117 -2.62 -11.91 -3.26
CA ARG A 117 -2.72 -11.27 -1.94
C ARG A 117 -1.69 -10.15 -1.76
N LEU A 118 -0.45 -10.38 -2.20
CA LEU A 118 0.59 -9.37 -2.16
C LEU A 118 0.28 -8.16 -3.05
N ILE A 119 -0.31 -8.38 -4.23
CA ILE A 119 -0.77 -7.29 -5.11
C ILE A 119 -1.91 -6.50 -4.45
N THR A 120 -2.86 -7.18 -3.79
CA THR A 120 -3.92 -6.49 -3.04
C THR A 120 -3.34 -5.66 -1.92
N LEU A 121 -2.43 -6.22 -1.12
CA LEU A 121 -1.71 -5.50 -0.06
C LEU A 121 -1.01 -4.24 -0.60
N ASP A 122 -0.23 -4.38 -1.69
CA ASP A 122 0.43 -3.26 -2.36
C ASP A 122 -0.57 -2.20 -2.83
N THR A 123 -1.69 -2.61 -3.43
CA THR A 123 -2.75 -1.69 -3.87
C THR A 123 -3.36 -0.91 -2.71
N LYS A 124 -3.55 -1.54 -1.54
CA LYS A 124 -4.05 -0.87 -0.33
C LYS A 124 -3.03 0.14 0.20
N ILE A 125 -1.75 -0.19 0.18
CA ILE A 125 -0.67 0.71 0.59
C ILE A 125 -0.57 1.91 -0.36
N LYS A 126 -0.63 1.70 -1.67
CA LYS A 126 -0.67 2.78 -2.68
C LYS A 126 -1.90 3.68 -2.52
N SER A 127 -3.04 3.09 -2.17
CA SER A 127 -4.25 3.85 -1.86
C SER A 127 -4.05 4.71 -0.61
N LEU A 128 -3.41 4.16 0.43
CA LEU A 128 -3.05 4.90 1.64
C LEU A 128 -2.10 6.07 1.30
N ASP A 129 -1.09 5.82 0.46
CA ASP A 129 -0.15 6.84 -0.02
C ASP A 129 -0.88 7.97 -0.75
N THR A 130 -1.79 7.61 -1.65
CA THR A 130 -2.60 8.58 -2.40
C THR A 130 -3.43 9.46 -1.46
N TYR A 131 -4.20 8.85 -0.55
CA TYR A 131 -5.13 9.61 0.29
C TYR A 131 -4.44 10.46 1.36
N ILE A 132 -3.33 10.01 1.93
CA ILE A 132 -2.60 10.78 2.95
C ILE A 132 -1.89 12.01 2.36
N HIS A 133 -1.62 12.03 1.05
CA HIS A 133 -0.99 13.14 0.34
C HIS A 133 -1.98 14.16 -0.24
N LEU A 134 -3.30 13.91 -0.16
CA LEU A 134 -4.29 14.88 -0.61
C LEU A 134 -4.26 16.15 0.27
N GLN A 135 -4.50 17.31 -0.35
CA GLN A 135 -4.60 18.58 0.37
C GLN A 135 -5.70 18.55 1.45
N SER A 136 -6.85 17.96 1.10
CA SER A 136 -7.92 17.65 2.05
C SER A 136 -7.94 16.15 2.31
N ILE A 137 -7.22 15.71 3.34
CA ILE A 137 -7.09 14.29 3.68
C ILE A 137 -8.43 13.72 4.15
N PRO A 138 -8.95 12.67 3.49
CA PRO A 138 -10.16 11.98 3.94
C PRO A 138 -9.82 11.03 5.11
N GLU A 139 -9.79 11.57 6.33
CA GLU A 139 -9.39 10.87 7.56
C GLU A 139 -9.99 9.47 7.68
N LYS A 140 -11.32 9.34 7.53
CA LYS A 140 -12.02 8.05 7.63
C LYS A 140 -11.46 7.00 6.67
N LYS A 141 -11.18 7.38 5.41
CA LYS A 141 -10.62 6.45 4.41
C LYS A 141 -9.21 6.00 4.79
N VAL A 142 -8.38 6.93 5.27
CA VAL A 142 -7.02 6.63 5.75
C VAL A 142 -7.07 5.64 6.91
N LEU A 143 -7.93 5.87 7.91
CA LEU A 143 -8.07 4.97 9.06
C LEU A 143 -8.63 3.58 8.68
N THR A 144 -9.55 3.54 7.70
CA THR A 144 -10.05 2.28 7.14
C THR A 144 -8.93 1.51 6.45
N LEU A 145 -8.14 2.16 5.59
CA LEU A 145 -7.02 1.53 4.89
C LEU A 145 -5.97 0.96 5.83
N ILE A 146 -5.67 1.62 6.95
CA ILE A 146 -4.77 1.06 7.98
C ILE A 146 -5.31 -0.28 8.52
N SER A 147 -6.63 -0.39 8.71
CA SER A 147 -7.26 -1.65 9.15
C SER A 147 -7.23 -2.71 8.05
N GLU A 148 -7.56 -2.34 6.81
CA GLU A 148 -7.54 -3.25 5.66
C GLU A 148 -6.13 -3.79 5.37
N ILE A 149 -5.07 -2.98 5.58
CA ILE A 149 -3.68 -3.44 5.43
C ILE A 149 -3.37 -4.55 6.44
N ASN A 150 -3.86 -4.48 7.69
CA ASN A 150 -3.70 -5.56 8.65
C ASN A 150 -4.43 -6.84 8.21
N GLU A 151 -5.62 -6.69 7.63
CA GLU A 151 -6.37 -7.83 7.08
C GLU A 151 -5.62 -8.49 5.93
N GLU A 152 -5.04 -7.71 5.02
CA GLU A 152 -4.24 -8.26 3.91
C GLU A 152 -2.92 -8.87 4.39
N ILE A 153 -2.22 -8.28 5.36
CA ILE A 153 -1.04 -8.89 5.99
C ILE A 153 -1.42 -10.27 6.55
N LYS A 154 -2.49 -10.34 7.35
CA LYS A 154 -2.99 -11.62 7.87
C LYS A 154 -3.34 -12.58 6.74
N GLY A 155 -4.00 -12.11 5.68
CA GLY A 155 -4.36 -12.89 4.50
C GLY A 155 -3.16 -13.51 3.80
N VAL A 156 -2.03 -12.80 3.69
CA VAL A 156 -0.79 -13.34 3.13
C VAL A 156 -0.28 -14.52 3.98
N TYR A 157 -0.18 -14.36 5.30
CA TYR A 157 0.27 -15.44 6.18
C TYR A 157 -0.67 -16.65 6.13
N THR A 158 -1.98 -16.44 6.20
CA THR A 158 -2.97 -17.51 6.08
C THR A 158 -2.85 -18.24 4.74
N GLN A 159 -2.67 -17.50 3.64
CA GLN A 159 -2.50 -18.11 2.32
C GLN A 159 -1.22 -18.95 2.22
N MET A 160 -0.13 -18.52 2.86
CA MET A 160 1.11 -19.29 2.91
C MET A 160 0.96 -20.53 3.82
N ASP A 161 0.26 -20.42 4.94
CA ASP A 161 -0.05 -21.58 5.79
C ASP A 161 -0.88 -22.63 5.04
N GLU A 162 -1.86 -22.21 4.22
CA GLU A 162 -2.61 -23.12 3.35
C GLU A 162 -1.73 -23.86 2.35
N VAL A 163 -0.68 -23.21 1.82
CA VAL A 163 0.29 -23.85 0.92
C VAL A 163 1.03 -24.97 1.66
N VAL A 164 1.49 -24.71 2.88
CA VAL A 164 2.15 -25.73 3.71
C VAL A 164 1.20 -26.90 3.99
N ILE A 165 -0.05 -26.61 4.34
CA ILE A 165 -1.07 -27.65 4.61
C ILE A 165 -1.28 -28.51 3.35
N LYS A 166 -1.50 -27.89 2.19
CA LYS A 166 -1.75 -28.60 0.93
C LYS A 166 -0.55 -29.43 0.50
N LYS A 167 0.68 -28.94 0.70
CA LYS A 167 1.92 -29.66 0.37
C LYS A 167 2.13 -30.91 1.24
N ALA A 168 1.60 -30.92 2.46
CA ALA A 168 1.69 -32.05 3.37
C ALA A 168 0.68 -33.18 3.08
N ILE A 169 -0.32 -32.93 2.22
CA ILE A 169 -1.30 -33.96 1.84
C ILE A 169 -0.65 -34.91 0.83
N PRO A 170 -0.55 -36.23 1.13
CA PRO A 170 -0.02 -37.19 0.18
C PRO A 170 -0.97 -37.32 -1.01
N LYS A 171 -0.40 -37.49 -2.21
CA LYS A 171 -1.20 -37.77 -3.41
C LYS A 171 -1.70 -39.20 -3.40
N GLU A 172 -2.93 -39.40 -3.83
CA GLU A 172 -3.50 -40.73 -3.97
C GLU A 172 -2.96 -41.46 -5.20
N ILE A 173 -2.97 -42.79 -5.17
CA ILE A 173 -2.53 -43.62 -6.30
C ILE A 173 -3.43 -43.33 -7.52
N GLY A 174 -2.83 -42.88 -8.62
CA GLY A 174 -3.53 -42.51 -9.86
C GLY A 174 -3.93 -41.02 -9.96
N GLU A 175 -3.78 -40.23 -8.90
CA GLU A 175 -4.09 -38.78 -8.93
C GLU A 175 -3.19 -38.02 -9.92
N GLU A 176 -1.90 -38.36 -9.98
CA GLU A 176 -0.97 -37.71 -10.90
C GLU A 176 -1.29 -38.03 -12.37
N GLU A 177 -1.74 -39.25 -12.65
CA GLU A 177 -2.18 -39.64 -13.99
C GLU A 177 -3.46 -38.90 -14.41
N MET A 178 -4.42 -38.78 -13.48
CA MET A 178 -5.63 -37.99 -13.69
C MET A 178 -5.32 -36.50 -13.94
N LEU A 179 -4.46 -35.89 -13.12
CA LEU A 179 -4.03 -34.50 -13.28
C LEU A 179 -3.33 -34.27 -14.64
N ARG A 180 -2.51 -35.23 -15.08
CA ARG A 180 -1.87 -35.19 -16.41
C ARG A 180 -2.86 -35.34 -17.56
N ALA A 181 -3.97 -36.05 -17.37
CA ALA A 181 -5.02 -36.21 -18.38
C ALA A 181 -5.90 -34.95 -18.50
N LEU A 182 -6.13 -34.25 -17.39
CA LEU A 182 -6.94 -33.03 -17.32
C LEU A 182 -6.21 -31.76 -17.85
N ASP A 183 -4.89 -31.83 -18.02
CA ASP A 183 -4.09 -30.72 -18.56
C ASP A 183 -4.38 -30.50 -20.06
N THR A 184 -5.43 -29.71 -20.31
CA THR A 184 -5.90 -29.32 -21.64
C THR A 184 -4.88 -28.48 -22.42
N THR A 185 -3.94 -27.82 -21.74
CA THR A 185 -2.87 -27.04 -22.39
C THR A 185 -1.93 -27.94 -23.17
N ARG A 186 -1.67 -29.16 -22.66
CA ARG A 186 -0.86 -30.17 -23.34
C ARG A 186 -1.63 -30.86 -24.47
N ASN A 187 -2.95 -31.00 -24.32
CA ASN A 187 -3.84 -31.61 -25.32
C ASN A 187 -4.27 -30.64 -26.44
N ALA A 188 -4.18 -29.33 -26.22
CA ALA A 188 -4.56 -28.29 -27.19
C ALA A 188 -3.39 -27.87 -28.11
N ASN A 189 -2.17 -28.36 -27.88
CA ASN A 189 -1.04 -28.06 -28.76
C ASN A 189 -1.11 -28.96 -30.02
N PHE A 190 -1.58 -28.37 -31.12
CA PHE A 190 -1.85 -29.06 -32.40
C PHE A 190 -0.64 -29.84 -32.92
N ASP A 191 0.57 -29.30 -32.78
CA ASP A 191 1.81 -29.94 -33.24
C ASP A 191 2.12 -31.22 -32.44
N LYS A 192 1.97 -31.17 -31.11
CA LYS A 192 2.15 -32.35 -30.24
C LYS A 192 1.06 -33.40 -30.46
N MET A 193 -0.14 -32.97 -30.84
CA MET A 193 -1.25 -33.85 -31.16
C MET A 193 -1.01 -34.55 -32.52
N GLN A 194 -0.46 -33.87 -33.52
CA GLN A 194 -0.04 -34.46 -34.80
C GLN A 194 1.10 -35.47 -34.62
N ASP A 195 2.14 -35.11 -33.86
CA ASP A 195 3.26 -36.00 -33.57
C ASP A 195 2.84 -37.28 -32.82
N ALA A 196 1.83 -37.17 -31.94
CA ALA A 196 1.27 -38.32 -31.23
C ALA A 196 0.43 -39.22 -32.14
N MET A 197 -0.35 -38.64 -33.07
CA MET A 197 -1.14 -39.41 -34.04
C MET A 197 -0.26 -40.17 -35.03
N GLN A 198 0.86 -39.58 -35.48
CA GLN A 198 1.80 -40.25 -36.41
C GLN A 198 2.54 -41.44 -35.77
N LYS A 199 2.71 -41.47 -34.44
CA LYS A 199 3.36 -42.58 -33.74
C LYS A 199 2.46 -43.78 -33.42
N THR A 200 1.15 -43.65 -33.63
CA THR A 200 0.17 -44.72 -33.41
C THR A 200 -0.19 -45.49 -34.67
N GLU A 201 0.42 -45.16 -35.82
CA GLU A 201 0.17 -45.81 -37.12
C GLU A 201 1.24 -46.87 -37.52
N ASP A 202 2.22 -47.15 -36.65
CA ASP A 202 3.20 -48.24 -36.79
C ASP A 202 2.99 -49.33 -35.72
#